data_AF-A0AAV9IIC2-F1
#
_entry.id   AF-A0AAV9IIC2-F1
#
_cell.length_a   1.000
_cell.length_b   1.000
_cell.length_c   1.000
_cell.angle_alpha   90.00
_cell.angle_beta   90.00
_cell.angle_gamma   90.00
#
_symmetry.space_group_name_H-M   'P 1'
#
loop_
_entity.id
_entity.type
_entity.pdbx_description
1 polymer ?
#
loop_
_entity_poly.entity_id
_entity_poly.type
_entity_poly.pdbx_seq_one_letter_code
_entity_poly.pdbx_strand_id
1 'polypeptide(L)' 'MRPTYACFIDLRKAFDRVPHEALFRKLESLRIRGRCLEFYRGLYHSSLTQISPLISETFSPIFSFCRGVR' A
#
# COMPACT_ATOMS: atom_id res chain seq x y z
N MET A 1 -38.43 -20.73 -11.22
CA MET A 1 -37.08 -20.11 -11.31
C MET A 1 -36.90 -19.16 -10.14
N ARG A 2 -35.75 -19.18 -9.46
CA ARG A 2 -35.40 -18.15 -8.48
C ARG A 2 -34.60 -17.04 -9.18
N PRO A 3 -34.86 -15.76 -8.88
CA PRO A 3 -34.12 -14.65 -9.48
C PRO A 3 -32.66 -14.66 -8.99
N THR A 4 -31.73 -14.45 -9.93
CA THR A 4 -30.31 -14.21 -9.65
C THR A 4 -30.07 -12.71 -9.60
N TYR A 5 -29.49 -12.23 -8.50
CA TYR A 5 -29.15 -10.82 -8.32
C TYR A 5 -27.63 -10.63 -8.41
N ALA A 6 -27.20 -9.49 -8.94
CA ALA A 6 -25.81 -9.08 -8.99
C ALA A 6 -25.68 -7.62 -8.54
N CYS A 7 -24.53 -7.28 -7.96
CA CYS A 7 -24.15 -5.93 -7.56
C CYS A 7 -22.68 -5.71 -7.90
N PHE A 8 -22.35 -4.53 -8.44
CA PHE A 8 -20.99 -4.12 -8.71
C PHE A 8 -20.47 -3.23 -7.57
N ILE A 9 -19.30 -3.55 -7.03
CA ILE A 9 -18.65 -2.79 -5.97
C ILE A 9 -17.25 -2.40 -6.47
N ASP A 10 -17.01 -1.09 -6.56
CA ASP A 10 -15.67 -0.54 -6.84
C ASP A 10 -15.14 0.22 -5.62
N LEU A 11 -13.88 -0.03 -5.29
CA LEU A 11 -13.21 0.59 -4.15
C LEU A 11 -12.30 1.71 -4.64
N ARG A 12 -12.75 2.96 -4.43
CA ARG A 12 -11.95 4.15 -4.75
C ARG A 12 -10.59 4.10 -4.06
N LYS A 13 -9.51 4.06 -4.85
CA LYS A 13 -8.11 4.10 -4.37
C LYS A 13 -7.82 3.00 -3.34
N ALA A 14 -8.22 1.77 -3.65
CA ALA A 14 -8.15 0.62 -2.75
C ALA A 14 -6.77 0.45 -2.07
N PHE A 15 -5.68 0.64 -2.80
CA PHE A 15 -4.32 0.51 -2.27
C PHE A 15 -3.91 1.67 -1.36
N ASP A 16 -4.31 2.90 -1.68
CA ASP A 16 -3.96 4.08 -0.88
C ASP A 16 -4.70 4.13 0.46
N ARG A 17 -5.87 3.47 0.54
CA ARG A 17 -6.79 3.57 1.68
C ARG A 17 -6.72 2.40 2.65
N VAL A 18 -5.71 1.54 2.51
CA VAL A 18 -5.54 0.40 3.41
C VAL A 18 -5.16 0.90 4.81
N PRO A 19 -5.93 0.57 5.86
CA PRO A 19 -5.52 0.86 7.23
C PRO A 19 -4.31 0.00 7.62
N HIS A 20 -3.13 0.61 7.71
CA HIS A 20 -1.87 -0.11 7.89
C HIS A 20 -1.82 -0.96 9.19
N GLU A 21 -2.38 -0.49 10.30
CA GLU A 21 -2.43 -1.31 11.52
C GLU A 21 -3.31 -2.55 11.38
N ALA A 22 -4.41 -2.46 10.63
CA ALA A 22 -5.24 -3.62 10.33
C ALA A 22 -4.52 -4.60 9.38
N LEU A 23 -3.76 -4.06 8.41
CA LEU A 23 -2.89 -4.86 7.53
C LEU A 23 -1.85 -5.63 8.35
N PHE A 24 -1.15 -4.99 9.28
CA PHE A 24 -0.14 -5.66 10.10
C PHE A 24 -0.75 -6.75 10.99
N ARG A 25 -1.90 -6.47 11.63
CA ARG A 25 -2.64 -7.50 12.39
C ARG A 25 -3.07 -8.67 11.51
N LYS A 26 -3.47 -8.41 10.26
CA LYS A 26 -3.82 -9.45 9.30
C LYS A 26 -2.60 -10.31 8.95
N LEU A 27 -1.44 -9.71 8.69
CA LEU A 27 -0.20 -10.43 8.43
C LEU A 27 0.21 -11.31 9.63
N GLU A 28 0.11 -10.78 10.85
CA GLU A 28 0.37 -11.54 12.08
C GLU A 28 -0.57 -12.75 12.25
N SER A 29 -1.85 -12.59 11.90
CA SER A 29 -2.84 -13.67 11.91
C SER A 29 -2.51 -14.77 10.89
N LEU A 30 -1.89 -14.39 9.77
CA LEU A 30 -1.37 -15.30 8.75
C LEU A 30 0.01 -15.88 9.10
N ARG A 31 0.45 -15.72 10.35
CA ARG A 31 1.75 -16.20 10.87
C ARG A 31 2.99 -15.53 10.27
N ILE A 32 2.84 -14.39 9.60
CA ILE A 32 3.97 -13.54 9.20
C ILE A 32 4.40 -12.70 10.41
N ARG A 33 5.62 -12.92 10.91
CA ARG A 33 6.14 -12.35 12.16
C ARG A 33 7.63 -12.04 12.09
N GLY A 34 8.17 -11.45 13.14
CA GLY A 34 9.60 -11.14 13.30
C GLY A 34 10.11 -10.21 12.20
N ARG A 35 11.33 -10.46 11.71
CA ARG A 35 12.03 -9.60 10.73
C ARG A 35 11.21 -9.27 9.48
N CYS A 36 10.40 -10.21 8.99
CA CYS A 36 9.55 -9.95 7.83
C CYS A 36 8.48 -8.90 8.14
N LEU A 37 7.82 -8.99 9.31
CA LEU A 37 6.82 -8.01 9.71
C LEU A 37 7.44 -6.65 10.04
N GLU A 38 8.62 -6.64 10.68
CA GLU A 38 9.39 -5.43 10.95
C GLU A 38 9.78 -4.71 9.65
N PHE A 39 10.19 -5.46 8.62
CA PHE A 39 10.45 -4.93 7.29
C PHE A 39 9.21 -4.24 6.71
N TYR A 40 8.04 -4.89 6.74
CA TYR A 40 6.80 -4.27 6.25
C TYR A 40 6.42 -3.02 7.05
N ARG A 41 6.57 -3.04 8.38
CA ARG A 41 6.33 -1.86 9.22
C ARG A 41 7.25 -0.72 8.84
N GLY A 42 8.54 -0.98 8.65
CA GLY A 42 9.52 0.01 8.19
C GLY A 42 9.18 0.57 6.81
N LEU A 43 8.82 -0.31 5.87
CA LEU A 43 8.44 0.07 4.50
C LEU A 43 7.27 1.07 4.49
N TYR A 44 6.23 0.84 5.29
CA TYR A 44 5.06 1.71 5.35
C TYR A 44 5.21 2.89 6.33
N HIS A 45 6.22 2.93 7.20
CA HIS A 45 6.42 3.99 8.20
C HIS A 45 7.04 5.27 7.62
N SER A 46 8.03 5.15 6.74
CA SER A 46 8.76 6.30 6.20
C SER A 46 9.48 5.94 4.90
N SER A 47 8.72 5.52 3.88
CA SER A 47 9.30 5.30 2.55
C SER A 47 9.67 6.64 1.90
N LEU A 48 10.90 6.71 1.44
CA LEU A 48 11.39 7.78 0.56
C LEU A 48 11.27 7.31 -0.89
N THR A 49 11.02 8.25 -1.79
CA THR A 49 10.84 7.98 -3.23
C THR A 49 11.67 8.95 -4.04
N GLN A 50 12.14 8.46 -5.18
CA GLN A 50 12.85 9.23 -6.19
C GLN A 50 12.35 8.77 -7.55
N ILE A 51 12.20 9.72 -8.48
CA ILE A 51 11.72 9.45 -9.84
C ILE A 51 12.92 9.48 -10.77
N SER A 52 13.07 8.40 -11.56
CA SER A 52 14.02 8.32 -12.66
C SER A 52 13.29 8.66 -13.97
N PRO A 53 13.65 9.74 -14.67
CA PRO A 53 13.13 10.01 -15.99
C PRO A 53 13.70 9.01 -17.01
N LEU A 54 12.90 8.63 -18.00
CA LEU A 54 13.36 7.79 -19.10
C LEU A 54 14.24 8.58 -20.10
N ILE A 55 14.05 9.90 -20.18
CA ILE A 55 14.62 10.77 -21.23
C ILE A 55 15.77 11.63 -20.69
N SER A 56 15.85 11.84 -19.38
CA SER A 56 16.85 12.71 -18.75
C SER A 56 17.69 11.92 -17.75
N GLU A 57 19.00 12.14 -17.74
CA GLU A 57 19.92 11.50 -16.79
C GLU A 57 19.83 12.07 -15.37
N THR A 58 18.99 13.08 -15.14
CA THR A 58 18.84 13.73 -13.83
C THR A 58 17.65 13.16 -13.07
N PHE A 59 17.90 12.57 -11.91
CA PHE A 59 16.86 12.11 -11.00
C PHE A 59 16.11 13.27 -10.34
N SER A 60 14.87 13.04 -9.91
CA SER A 60 14.21 13.97 -9.00
C SER A 60 14.94 14.07 -7.66
N PRO A 61 14.73 15.12 -6.87
CA PRO A 61 15.03 15.09 -5.44
C PRO A 61 14.37 13.88 -4.78
N ILE A 62 14.95 13.41 -3.68
CA ILE A 62 14.31 12.41 -2.83
C ILE A 62 13.19 13.12 -2.04
N PHE A 63 12.00 12.54 -2.04
CA PHE A 63 10.87 13.06 -1.29
C PHE A 63 10.17 11.96 -0.51
N SER A 64 9.42 12.33 0.52
CA SER A 64 8.60 11.37 1.27
C SER A 64 7.47 10.86 0.40
N PHE A 65 7.28 9.54 0.36
CA PHE A 65 6.16 8.95 -0.34
C PHE A 65 4.83 9.45 0.26
N CYS A 66 3.99 10.05 -0.58
CA CYS A 66 2.67 10.50 -0.17
C CYS A 66 1.79 9.28 0.15
N ARG A 67 1.57 9.02 1.43
CA ARG A 67 0.71 7.92 1.91
C ARG A 67 -0.71 8.40 2.12
N GLY A 68 -1.67 7.70 1.51
CA GLY A 68 -3.09 7.91 1.76
C GLY A 68 -3.58 9.23 1.17
N VAL A 69 -4.36 9.14 0.10
CA VAL A 69 -4.98 10.33 -0.49
C VAL A 69 -6.24 10.58 0.33
N ARG A 70 -6.12 11.47 1.30
CA ARG A 70 -7.25 11.99 2.09
C ARG A 70 -8.26 12.63 1.14
#